data_AF-A0A978SYT1-F1
#
_entry.id   AF-A0A978SYT1-F1
#
_cell.length_a   1.000
_cell.length_b   1.000
_cell.length_c   1.000
_cell.angle_alpha   90.00
_cell.angle_beta   90.00
_cell.angle_gamma   90.00
#
_symmetry.space_group_name_H-M   'P 1'
#
loop_
_entity.id
_entity.type
_entity.pdbx_description
1 polymer ?
#
loop_
_entity_poly.entity_id
_entity_poly.type
_entity_poly.pdbx_seq_one_letter_code
_entity_poly.pdbx_strand_id
1 'polypeptide(L)'
;MPTYDYFCPSNNRKIEVMHSINQEVKTWGELCALAKCDPGDTPKDAPVHRLFSAPSLMVPTSDSDYRNLGFTKLVKRDKGVYENVTARDGESRIVDREGKPIKT
;
A
#
# COMPACT_ATOMS: atom_id res chain seq x y z
N MET A 1 -2.39 16.56 8.18
CA MET A 1 -2.39 17.17 6.83
C MET A 1 -1.99 16.09 5.84
N PRO A 2 -2.71 15.93 4.72
CA PRO A 2 -2.30 15.03 3.65
C PRO A 2 -1.02 15.52 2.97
N THR A 3 -0.35 14.60 2.30
CA THR A 3 0.86 14.84 1.53
C THR A 3 0.53 14.75 0.05
N TYR A 4 1.08 15.66 -0.75
CA TYR A 4 0.88 15.69 -2.18
C TYR A 4 2.20 15.80 -2.90
N ASP A 5 2.31 15.04 -3.98
CA ASP A 5 3.40 15.14 -4.93
C ASP A 5 3.06 16.15 -6.02
N TYR A 6 4.04 16.95 -6.40
CA TYR A 6 3.94 17.89 -7.51
C TYR A 6 5.10 17.70 -8.48
N PHE A 7 4.82 17.86 -9.77
CA PHE A 7 5.80 17.81 -10.84
C PHE A 7 5.92 19.16 -11.53
N CYS A 8 7.16 19.60 -11.77
CA CYS A 8 7.46 20.78 -12.59
C CYS A 8 8.08 20.32 -13.93
N PRO A 9 7.40 20.51 -15.07
CA PRO A 9 7.94 20.14 -16.38
C PRO A 9 9.16 20.97 -16.78
N SER A 10 9.29 22.21 -16.30
CA SER A 10 10.40 23.11 -16.66
C SER A 10 11.78 22.66 -16.16
N ASN A 11 11.82 21.90 -15.06
CA ASN A 11 13.07 21.37 -14.50
C ASN A 11 13.04 19.85 -14.31
N ASN A 12 11.96 19.19 -14.72
CA ASN A 12 11.74 17.76 -14.60
C ASN A 12 11.85 17.23 -13.14
N ARG A 13 11.52 18.06 -12.15
CA ARG A 13 11.60 17.69 -10.73
C ARG A 13 10.23 17.35 -10.17
N LYS A 14 10.24 16.42 -9.21
CA LYS A 14 9.12 16.08 -8.35
C LYS A 14 9.42 16.53 -6.92
N ILE A 15 8.46 17.19 -6.27
CA ILE A 15 8.57 17.62 -4.87
C ILE A 15 7.32 17.16 -4.13
N GLU A 16 7.53 16.60 -2.94
CA GLU A 16 6.48 16.21 -2.01
C GLU A 16 6.26 17.35 -0.99
N VAL A 17 5.01 17.74 -0.76
CA VAL A 17 4.62 18.81 0.20
C VAL A 17 3.41 18.40 1.04
N MET A 18 3.35 18.89 2.27
CA MET A 18 2.19 18.72 3.16
C MET A 18 1.37 20.01 3.20
N HIS A 19 0.12 19.97 2.75
CA HIS A 19 -0.80 21.10 2.84
C HIS A 19 -2.27 20.64 2.83
N SER A 20 -3.20 21.57 3.06
CA SER A 20 -4.65 21.28 2.96
C SER A 20 -5.05 21.01 1.51
N ILE A 21 -5.99 20.09 1.27
CA ILE A 21 -6.52 19.82 -0.09
C ILE A 21 -7.11 21.08 -0.74
N ASN A 22 -7.66 21.99 0.07
CA ASN A 22 -8.25 23.26 -0.38
C ASN A 22 -7.22 24.30 -0.82
N GLN A 23 -5.94 24.08 -0.53
CA GLN A 23 -4.87 24.94 -1.01
C GLN A 23 -4.49 24.52 -2.43
N GLU A 24 -4.65 25.46 -3.36
CA GLU A 24 -4.18 25.31 -4.74
C GLU A 24 -2.72 25.74 -4.85
N VAL A 25 -1.90 24.90 -5.49
CA VAL A 25 -0.50 25.18 -5.81
C VAL A 25 -0.40 25.01 -7.33
N LYS A 26 -0.11 26.08 -8.04
CA LYS A 26 -0.09 26.13 -9.51
C LYS A 26 1.28 26.48 -10.06
N THR A 27 2.14 27.10 -9.24
CA THR A 27 3.46 27.58 -9.68
C THR A 27 4.61 26.98 -8.90
N TRP A 28 5.80 26.97 -9.50
CA TRP A 28 7.04 26.49 -8.89
C TRP A 28 7.40 27.29 -7.63
N GLY A 29 7.21 28.60 -7.64
CA GLY A 29 7.48 29.47 -6.50
C GLY A 29 6.59 29.15 -5.29
N GLU A 30 5.30 28.91 -5.51
CA GLU A 30 4.38 28.46 -4.46
C GLU A 30 4.80 27.09 -3.90
N LEU A 31 5.17 26.16 -4.77
CA LEU A 31 5.63 24.82 -4.37
C LEU A 31 6.92 24.88 -3.55
N CYS A 32 7.90 25.68 -3.97
CA CYS A 32 9.15 25.89 -3.25
C CYS A 32 8.94 26.56 -1.89
N ALA A 33 8.01 27.52 -1.79
CA ALA A 33 7.67 28.14 -0.52
C ALA A 33 7.09 27.13 0.48
N LEU A 34 6.23 26.23 0.01
CA LEU A 34 5.68 25.14 0.84
C LEU A 34 6.73 24.11 1.23
N ALA A 35 7.60 23.73 0.28
CA ALA A 35 8.68 22.78 0.50
C ALA A 35 9.87 23.37 1.29
N LYS A 36 9.87 24.69 1.53
CA LYS A 36 10.99 25.44 2.12
C LYS A 36 12.32 25.18 1.39
N CYS A 37 12.27 25.17 0.06
CA CYS A 37 13.45 25.00 -0.79
C CYS A 37 13.69 26.22 -1.68
N ASP A 38 14.92 26.37 -2.17
CA ASP A 38 15.28 27.41 -3.14
C ASP A 38 14.71 27.08 -4.54
N PRO A 39 14.00 28.02 -5.20
CA PRO A 39 13.59 27.87 -6.59
C PRO A 39 14.74 27.63 -7.59
N GLY A 40 15.96 28.11 -7.27
CA GLY A 40 17.10 28.07 -8.18
C GLY A 40 16.82 28.84 -9.48
N ASP A 41 17.24 28.26 -10.61
CA ASP A 41 17.10 28.88 -11.94
C ASP A 41 15.71 28.69 -12.58
N THR A 42 14.82 27.92 -11.95
CA THR A 42 13.48 27.69 -12.51
C THR A 42 12.60 28.93 -12.24
N PRO A 43 11.94 29.50 -13.27
CA PRO A 43 11.05 30.64 -13.09
C PRO A 43 9.98 30.36 -12.04
N LYS A 44 9.70 31.34 -11.15
CA LYS A 44 8.74 31.15 -10.06
C LYS A 44 7.31 30.93 -10.54
N ASP A 45 6.98 31.47 -11.72
CA ASP A 45 5.70 31.32 -12.40
C ASP A 45 5.60 30.06 -13.25
N ALA A 46 6.67 29.26 -13.34
CA ALA A 46 6.65 28.00 -14.08
C ALA A 46 5.53 27.09 -13.54
N PRO A 47 4.69 26.50 -14.42
CA PRO A 47 3.55 25.72 -13.99
C PRO A 47 4.00 24.43 -13.27
N VAL A 48 3.19 23.97 -12.32
CA VAL A 48 3.35 22.66 -11.69
C VAL A 48 2.06 21.86 -11.75
N HIS A 49 2.19 20.54 -11.73
CA HIS A 49 1.07 19.60 -11.77
C HIS A 49 1.04 18.76 -10.50
N ARG A 50 -0.07 18.77 -9.77
CA ARG A 50 -0.30 17.82 -8.68
C ARG A 50 -0.40 16.41 -9.28
N LEU A 51 0.40 15.49 -8.77
CA LEU A 51 0.37 14.10 -9.18
C LEU A 51 -0.58 13.31 -8.29
N PHE A 52 -1.52 12.63 -8.92
CA PHE A 52 -2.35 11.64 -8.27
C PHE A 52 -1.94 10.26 -8.77
N SER A 53 -1.51 9.39 -7.86
CA SER A 53 -1.37 7.98 -8.18
C SER A 53 -2.75 7.35 -8.32
N ALA A 54 -2.86 6.35 -9.21
CA ALA A 54 -4.04 5.50 -9.23
C ALA A 54 -4.23 4.89 -7.82
N PRO A 55 -5.46 4.89 -7.27
CA PRO A 55 -5.71 4.26 -5.99
C PRO A 55 -5.36 2.78 -6.09
N SER A 56 -4.53 2.29 -5.16
CA SER A 56 -4.27 0.85 -5.02
C SER A 56 -5.40 0.23 -4.22
N LEU A 57 -6.02 -0.82 -4.76
CA LEU A 57 -6.97 -1.63 -4.01
C LEU A 57 -6.21 -2.67 -3.19
N MET A 58 -6.20 -2.51 -1.86
CA MET A 58 -5.74 -3.57 -0.97
C MET A 58 -6.83 -4.62 -0.80
N VAL A 59 -6.82 -5.64 -1.66
CA VAL A 59 -7.69 -6.82 -1.52
C VAL A 59 -7.00 -7.82 -0.59
N PRO A 60 -7.67 -8.30 0.48
CA PRO A 60 -7.08 -9.32 1.35
C PRO A 60 -6.88 -10.61 0.57
N THR A 61 -5.74 -11.26 0.79
CA THR A 61 -5.49 -12.62 0.28
C THR A 61 -6.46 -13.60 0.94
N SER A 62 -7.26 -14.30 0.13
CA SER A 62 -8.24 -15.27 0.61
C SER A 62 -7.59 -16.60 0.98
N ASP A 63 -8.32 -17.45 1.72
CA ASP A 63 -7.89 -18.83 1.98
C ASP A 63 -7.73 -19.62 0.68
N SER A 64 -8.51 -19.32 -0.36
CA SER A 64 -8.35 -19.94 -1.68
C SER A 64 -7.07 -19.50 -2.39
N ASP A 65 -6.64 -18.25 -2.21
CA ASP A 65 -5.39 -17.75 -2.78
C ASP A 65 -4.19 -18.45 -2.12
N TYR A 66 -4.19 -18.57 -0.79
CA TYR A 66 -3.20 -19.38 -0.07
C TYR A 66 -3.22 -20.85 -0.52
N ARG A 67 -4.44 -21.42 -0.63
CA ARG A 67 -4.87 -22.58 -1.45
C ARG A 67 -3.96 -22.84 -2.64
N ASN A 68 -4.13 -21.95 -3.61
CA ASN A 68 -3.64 -22.09 -4.97
C ASN A 68 -2.13 -21.86 -5.06
N LEU A 69 -1.58 -21.02 -4.17
CA LEU A 69 -0.14 -20.78 -4.04
C LEU A 69 0.60 -21.94 -3.34
N GLY A 70 -0.11 -22.95 -2.83
CA GLY A 70 0.48 -24.11 -2.17
C GLY A 70 0.83 -23.88 -0.69
N PHE A 71 0.33 -22.79 -0.10
CA PHE A 71 0.48 -22.55 1.33
C PHE A 71 -0.56 -23.31 2.13
N THR A 72 -0.16 -23.80 3.30
CA THR A 72 -1.08 -24.28 4.34
C THR A 72 -1.32 -23.17 5.35
N LYS A 73 -2.59 -22.79 5.53
CA LYS A 73 -3.02 -21.82 6.55
C LYS A 73 -3.75 -22.55 7.66
N LEU A 74 -3.18 -22.46 8.87
CA LEU A 74 -3.77 -23.01 10.08
C LEU A 74 -4.42 -21.91 10.91
N VAL A 75 -5.72 -22.07 11.19
CA VAL A 75 -6.48 -21.20 12.09
C VAL A 75 -6.63 -21.91 13.43
N LYS A 76 -6.08 -21.35 14.49
CA LYS A 76 -6.20 -21.93 15.83
C LYS A 76 -7.67 -21.98 16.25
N ARG A 77 -8.14 -23.15 16.68
CA ARG A 77 -9.48 -23.37 17.22
C ARG A 77 -9.47 -23.54 18.73
N ASP A 78 -8.47 -24.25 19.25
CA ASP A 78 -8.22 -24.42 20.68
C ASP A 78 -6.71 -24.64 20.96
N LYS A 79 -6.32 -24.88 22.21
CA LYS A 79 -4.95 -25.23 22.60
C LYS A 79 -4.55 -26.56 21.95
N GLY A 80 -3.65 -26.46 20.97
CA GLY A 80 -3.15 -27.63 20.23
C GLY A 80 -4.07 -28.10 19.11
N VAL A 81 -5.21 -27.42 18.88
CA VAL A 81 -6.18 -27.77 17.83
C VAL A 81 -6.26 -26.63 16.82
N TYR A 82 -5.98 -26.95 15.56
CA TYR A 82 -5.96 -26.01 14.45
C TYR A 82 -6.83 -26.53 13.31
N GLU A 83 -7.43 -25.60 12.57
CA GLU A 83 -8.13 -25.89 11.33
C GLU A 83 -7.25 -25.51 10.14
N ASN A 84 -6.96 -26.48 9.27
CA ASN A 84 -6.39 -26.24 7.95
C ASN A 84 -7.50 -25.71 7.02
N VAL A 85 -7.64 -24.39 6.94
CA VAL A 85 -8.64 -23.73 6.07
C VAL A 85 -8.29 -23.82 4.59
N THR A 86 -7.09 -24.29 4.29
CA THR A 86 -6.56 -24.55 2.94
C THR A 86 -6.59 -26.03 2.57
N ALA A 87 -7.18 -26.90 3.40
CA ALA A 87 -7.20 -28.34 3.18
C ALA A 87 -7.73 -28.71 1.79
N ARG A 88 -7.03 -29.63 1.13
CA ARG A 88 -7.41 -30.23 -0.17
C ARG A 88 -8.12 -31.56 0.04
N ASP A 89 -8.68 -32.10 -1.03
CA ASP A 89 -9.35 -33.40 -1.00
C ASP A 89 -8.38 -34.48 -0.49
N GLY A 90 -8.79 -35.20 0.56
CA GLY A 90 -7.98 -36.22 1.23
C GLY A 90 -7.12 -35.71 2.40
N GLU A 91 -7.01 -34.40 2.61
CA GLU A 91 -6.32 -33.83 3.77
C GLU A 91 -7.25 -33.66 4.98
N SER A 92 -6.70 -33.81 6.19
CA SER A 92 -7.47 -33.51 7.40
C SER A 92 -7.67 -32.01 7.56
N ARG A 93 -8.90 -31.61 7.83
CA ARG A 93 -9.23 -30.22 8.15
C ARG A 93 -8.85 -29.85 9.58
N ILE A 94 -8.81 -30.81 10.51
CA ILE A 94 -8.43 -30.61 11.91
C ILE A 94 -7.07 -31.24 12.16
N VAL A 95 -6.12 -30.44 12.64
CA VAL A 95 -4.71 -30.80 12.77
C VAL A 95 -4.08 -30.23 14.04
N ASP A 96 -2.95 -30.79 14.44
CA ASP A 96 -2.09 -30.24 15.48
C ASP A 96 -1.29 -29.02 14.99
N ARG A 97 -0.38 -28.50 15.83
CA ARG A 97 0.43 -27.33 15.49
C ARG A 97 1.39 -27.62 14.33
N GLU A 98 1.79 -28.87 14.18
CA GLU A 98 2.69 -29.37 13.14
C GLU A 98 1.95 -29.68 11.83
N GLY A 99 0.63 -29.49 11.79
CA GLY A 99 -0.20 -29.74 10.60
C GLY A 99 -0.55 -31.21 10.41
N LYS A 100 -0.35 -32.07 11.41
CA LYS A 100 -0.68 -33.49 11.33
C LYS A 100 -2.12 -33.73 11.80
N PRO A 101 -2.84 -34.69 11.18
CA PRO A 101 -4.19 -35.05 11.61
C PRO A 101 -4.23 -35.42 13.10
N ILE A 102 -5.12 -34.78 13.86
CA ILE A 102 -5.42 -35.22 15.23
C ILE A 102 -6.28 -36.47 15.11
N LYS A 103 -5.79 -37.59 15.66
CA LYS A 103 -6.60 -38.79 15.80
C LYS A 103 -7.62 -38.53 16.91
N THR A 104 -8.90 -38.47 16.54
CA THR A 104 -10.01 -38.54 17.49
C THR A 104 -10.04 -39.88 18.20
#